data_AF-A0A7C6ATQ1-F1
#
_entry.id   AF-A0A7C6ATQ1-F1
#
_cell.length_a   1.000
_cell.length_b   1.000
_cell.length_c   1.000
_cell.angle_alpha   90.00
_cell.angle_beta   90.00
_cell.angle_gamma   90.00
#
_symmetry.space_group_name_H-M   'P 1'
#
loop_
_entity.id
_entity.type
_entity.pdbx_description
1 polymer ?
#
loop_
_entity_poly.entity_id
_entity_poly.type
_entity_poly.pdbx_seq_one_letter_code
_entity_poly.pdbx_strand_id
1 'polypeptide(L)' 'PGIKILVGGAPLSMDFCRKIGADFYSPDPQGAVEYLDQIA' A
#
# COMPACT_ATOMS: atom_id res chain seq x y z
N PRO A 1 8.96 -8.70 12.05
CA PRO A 1 9.41 -7.74 11.01
C PRO A 1 9.73 -8.50 9.71
N GLY A 2 8.96 -8.28 8.64
CA GLY A 2 9.16 -9.00 7.37
C GLY A 2 7.90 -9.12 6.50
N ILE A 3 6.72 -8.88 7.07
CA ILE A 3 5.47 -8.81 6.31
C ILE A 3 5.24 -7.35 5.91
N LYS A 4 5.01 -7.11 4.63
CA LYS A 4 4.64 -5.81 4.07
C LYS A 4 3.12 -5.69 3.97
N ILE A 5 2.57 -4.61 4.52
CA ILE A 5 1.13 -4.36 4.56
C ILE A 5 0.81 -3.26 3.54
N LEU A 6 0.11 -3.65 2.48
CA LEU A 6 -0.39 -2.75 1.45
C LEU A 6 -1.89 -2.51 1.69
N VAL A 7 -2.35 -1.27 1.52
CA VAL A 7 -3.77 -0.91 1.62
C VAL A 7 -4.22 -0.11 0.40
N GLY A 8 -5.48 -0.25 -0.01
CA GLY A 8 -5.99 0.41 -1.20
C GLY A 8 -7.52 0.33 -1.33
N GLY A 9 -8.07 1.11 -2.25
CA GLY A 9 -9.51 1.23 -2.50
C GLY A 9 -10.00 2.67 -2.48
N ALA A 10 -11.15 2.92 -3.14
CA ALA A 10 -11.69 4.27 -3.36
C ALA A 10 -11.85 5.17 -2.12
N PRO A 11 -12.21 4.70 -0.91
CA PRO A 11 -12.32 5.58 0.26
C PRO A 11 -10.98 5.79 0.98
N LEU A 12 -9.91 5.09 0.58
CA LEU A 12 -8.61 5.13 1.26
C LEU A 12 -7.71 6.19 0.67
N SER A 13 -6.83 6.72 1.53
CA SER A 13 -5.81 7.70 1.18
C SER A 13 -4.47 7.34 1.82
N MET A 14 -3.40 7.98 1.34
CA MET A 14 -2.08 7.88 1.95
C MET A 14 -2.07 8.31 3.43
N ASP A 15 -2.92 9.27 3.82
CA ASP A 15 -3.04 9.69 5.22
C ASP A 15 -3.60 8.58 6.10
N PHE A 16 -4.60 7.84 5.61
CA PHE A 16 -5.12 6.68 6.34
C PHE A 16 -4.08 5.57 6.44
N CYS A 17 -3.35 5.29 5.35
CA CYS A 17 -2.24 4.33 5.34
C CYS A 17 -1.23 4.61 6.46
N ARG A 18 -0.79 5.87 6.57
CA ARG A 18 0.13 6.32 7.62
C ARG A 18 -0.49 6.22 9.01
N LYS A 19 -1.76 6.59 9.15
CA LYS A 19 -2.50 6.55 10.43
C LYS A 19 -2.56 5.15 11.04
N ILE A 20 -2.69 4.12 10.20
CA ILE A 20 -2.76 2.71 10.65
C ILE A 20 -1.40 2.00 10.66
N GLY A 21 -0.34 2.64 10.20
CA GLY A 21 1.00 2.06 10.13
C GLY A 21 1.20 1.03 9.02
N ALA A 22 0.48 1.15 7.90
CA ALA A 22 0.72 0.34 6.72
C ALA A 22 1.95 0.84 5.93
N ASP A 23 2.61 -0.07 5.20
CA ASP A 23 3.85 0.22 4.47
C ASP A 23 3.61 0.99 3.17
N PHE A 24 2.46 0.78 2.52
CA PHE A 24 2.18 1.35 1.20
C PHE A 24 0.68 1.50 0.93
N TYR A 25 0.34 2.52 0.14
CA TYR A 25 -0.99 2.76 -0.39
C TYR A 25 -0.97 2.93 -1.90
N SER A 26 -1.93 2.30 -2.57
CA SER A 26 -2.23 2.53 -3.98
C SER A 26 -3.74 2.75 -4.19
N PRO A 27 -4.13 3.74 -5.03
CA PRO A 27 -5.54 3.95 -5.40
C PRO A 27 -6.07 2.85 -6.35
N ASP A 28 -5.18 2.14 -7.03
CA ASP A 28 -5.50 1.10 -8.01
C ASP A 28 -4.62 -0.16 -7.85
N PRO A 29 -5.00 -1.30 -8.45
CA PRO A 29 -4.22 -2.54 -8.35
C PRO A 29 -2.84 -2.48 -9.03
N GLN A 30 -2.67 -1.67 -10.09
CA GLN A 30 -1.42 -1.62 -10.85
C GLN A 30 -0.30 -1.02 -10.00
N GLY A 31 -0.56 0.05 -9.27
CA GLY A 31 0.42 0.63 -8.34
C GLY A 31 0.85 -0.35 -7.22
N ALA A 32 -0.04 -1.27 -6.82
CA ALA A 32 0.31 -2.32 -5.86
C ALA A 32 1.24 -3.38 -6.47
N VAL A 33 1.00 -3.78 -7.72
CA VAL A 33 1.87 -4.72 -8.46
C VAL A 33 3.27 -4.11 -8.65
N GLU A 34 3.34 -2.86 -9.10
CA GLU A 34 4.62 -2.16 -9.30
C GLU A 34 5.43 -2.03 -8.01
N TYR A 35 4.76 -1.79 -6.87
CA TYR A 35 5.42 -1.78 -5.57
C TYR A 35 5.95 -3.16 -5.19
N LEU A 36 5.17 -4.24 -5.44
CA LEU A 36 5.60 -5.61 -5.16
C LEU A 36 6.83 -6.01 -5.99
N ASP A 37 6.87 -5.61 -7.27
CA ASP A 37 8.01 -5.88 -8.15
C ASP A 37 9.30 -5.18 -7.67
N GLN A 38 9.20 -4.03 -6.98
CA GLN A 38 10.37 -3.30 -6.45
C GLN A 38 10.96 -3.91 -5.18
N ILE A 39 10.18 -4.72 -4.46
CA ILE A 39 10.58 -5.29 -3.16
C ILE A 39 10.79 -6.81 -3.21
N ALA A 40 10.58 -7.42 -4.38
CA ALA A 40 10.83 -8.83 -4.67
C ALA A 40 12.33 -9.16 -4.76
#